data_AF-A0A8T4WCF1-F1
#
_entry.id   AF-A0A8T4WCF1-F1
#
_cell.length_a   1.000
_cell.length_b   1.000
_cell.length_c   1.000
_cell.angle_alpha   90.00
_cell.angle_beta   90.00
_cell.angle_gamma   90.00
#
_symmetry.space_group_name_H-M   'P 1'
#
loop_
_entity.id
_entity.type
_entity.pdbx_description
1 polymer ?
#
loop_
_entity_poly.entity_id
_entity_poly.type
_entity_poly.pdbx_seq_one_letter_code
_entity_poly.pdbx_strand_id
1 'polypeptide(L)' 'MEEPLCQIEITQESSGFKAKVQSNKGRYVEFENQDIENLMEMVYDDIQMEIEEDYW' A
#
# COMPACT_ATOMS: atom_id res chain seq x y z
N MET A 1 18.01 7.20 13.03
CA MET A 1 16.70 7.48 12.42
C MET A 1 16.22 6.17 11.85
N GLU A 2 15.01 5.73 12.20
CA GLU A 2 14.41 4.56 11.55
C GLU A 2 14.01 4.96 10.13
N GLU A 3 14.38 4.16 9.14
CA GLU A 3 13.95 4.37 7.76
C GLU A 3 12.52 3.85 7.59
N PRO A 4 11.61 4.61 6.95
CA PRO A 4 10.24 4.15 6.73
C PRO A 4 10.23 2.93 5.81
N LEU A 5 9.50 1.86 6.14
CA LEU A 5 9.44 0.63 5.34
C LEU A 5 8.90 0.86 3.91
N CYS A 6 7.88 1.71 3.81
CA CYS A 6 7.18 2.02 2.57
C CYS A 6 6.61 3.44 2.57
N GLN A 7 6.48 4.01 1.38
CA GLN A 7 5.74 5.23 1.11
C GLN A 7 4.40 4.88 0.48
N ILE A 8 3.32 5.45 1.02
CA ILE A 8 1.95 5.21 0.55
C ILE A 8 1.36 6.56 0.15
N GLU A 9 0.80 6.65 -1.06
CA GLU A 9 0.07 7.80 -1.55
C GLU A 9 -1.35 7.39 -1.88
N ILE A 10 -2.35 8.07 -1.29
CA ILE A 10 -3.77 7.83 -1.56
C ILE A 10 -4.36 9.07 -2.21
N THR A 11 -4.97 8.88 -3.37
CA THR A 11 -5.62 9.95 -4.14
C THR A 11 -7.10 9.61 -4.32
N GLN A 12 -7.95 10.61 -4.16
CA GLN A 12 -9.37 10.51 -4.52
C GLN A 12 -9.55 10.95 -5.98
N GLU A 13 -10.13 10.09 -6.80
CA GLU A 13 -10.44 10.33 -8.21
C GLU A 13 -11.96 10.34 -8.43
N SER A 14 -12.42 10.74 -9.62
CA SER A 14 -13.86 10.77 -9.95
C SER A 14 -14.54 9.40 -9.90
N SER A 15 -13.77 8.31 -10.01
CA SER A 15 -14.23 6.92 -10.05
C SER A 15 -14.02 6.15 -8.74
N GLY A 16 -13.43 6.76 -7.71
CA GLY A 16 -13.11 6.10 -6.45
C GLY A 16 -11.81 6.61 -5.83
N PHE A 17 -11.08 5.71 -5.17
CA PHE A 17 -9.81 5.97 -4.54
C PHE A 17 -8.72 5.11 -5.16
N LYS A 18 -7.52 5.67 -5.25
CA LYS A 18 -6.32 5.01 -5.74
C LYS A 18 -5.23 5.09 -4.69
N ALA A 19 -4.60 3.97 -4.38
CA ALA A 19 -3.42 3.91 -3.53
C ALA A 19 -2.20 3.47 -4.35
N LYS A 20 -1.06 4.10 -4.09
CA LYS A 20 0.25 3.71 -4.62
C LYS A 20 1.15 3.37 -3.45
N VAL A 21 1.74 2.19 -3.47
CA VAL A 21 2.67 1.72 -2.42
C VAL A 21 4.04 1.55 -3.06
N GLN A 22 5.04 2.25 -2.51
CA GLN A 22 6.45 2.14 -2.87
C GLN A 22 7.23 1.64 -1.66
N SER A 23 7.71 0.40 -1.71
CA SER A 23 8.60 -0.16 -0.70
C SER A 23 10.04 0.26 -0.93
N ASN A 24 10.82 0.35 0.16
CA ASN A 24 12.26 0.55 0.09
C ASN A 24 13.02 -0.64 -0.53
N LYS A 25 12.38 -1.82 -0.63
CA LYS A 25 12.94 -2.99 -1.34
C LYS A 25 12.79 -2.91 -2.86
N GLY A 26 12.25 -1.81 -3.38
CA GLY A 26 12.04 -1.60 -4.81
C GLY A 26 10.72 -2.14 -5.36
N ARG A 27 9.83 -2.66 -4.50
CA ARG A 27 8.47 -3.07 -4.88
C ARG A 27 7.58 -1.84 -5.10
N TYR A 28 6.79 -1.86 -6.17
CA TYR A 28 5.77 -0.87 -6.48
C TYR A 28 4.45 -1.56 -6.83
N VAL A 29 3.35 -1.15 -6.21
CA VAL A 29 2.01 -1.66 -6.50
C VAL A 29 0.96 -0.57 -6.41
N GLU A 30 -0.10 -0.70 -7.21
CA GLU A 30 -1.25 0.22 -7.21
C GLU A 30 -2.54 -0.54 -6.90
N PHE A 31 -3.41 0.08 -6.11
CA PHE A 31 -4.74 -0.41 -5.77
C PHE A 31 -5.79 0.63 -6.13
N GLU A 32 -6.97 0.16 -6.53
CA GLU A 32 -8.11 1.01 -6.83
C GLU A 32 -9.37 0.40 -6.21
N ASN A 33 -10.16 1.23 -5.52
CA ASN A 33 -11.44 0.82 -4.94
C ASN A 33 -12.40 2.01 -4.85
N GLN A 34 -13.71 1.77 -4.97
CA GLN A 34 -14.71 2.82 -4.80
C GLN A 34 -14.89 3.22 -3.33
N ASP A 35 -14.57 2.32 -2.41
CA ASP A 35 -14.66 2.50 -0.98
C ASP A 35 -13.26 2.59 -0.35
N ILE A 36 -13.06 3.58 0.53
CA ILE A 36 -11.76 3.85 1.15
C ILE A 36 -11.39 2.80 2.18
N GLU A 37 -12.35 2.22 2.91
CA GLU A 37 -12.07 1.19 3.91
C GLU A 37 -11.55 -0.07 3.23
N ASN A 38 -12.21 -0.49 2.15
CA ASN A 38 -11.75 -1.62 1.33
C ASN A 38 -10.37 -1.36 0.69
N LEU A 39 -10.10 -0.12 0.22
CA LEU A 39 -8.76 0.23 -0.29
C LEU A 39 -7.69 0.07 0.79
N MET A 40 -7.98 0.55 2.01
CA MET A 40 -7.06 0.49 3.13
C MET A 40 -6.80 -0.95 3.59
N GLU A 41 -7.82 -1.82 3.57
CA GLU A 41 -7.66 -3.24 3.86
C GLU A 41 -6.72 -3.91 2.84
N MET A 42 -6.90 -3.64 1.55
CA MET A 42 -6.02 -4.13 0.49
C MET A 42 -4.57 -3.67 0.65
N VAL A 43 -4.35 -2.40 0.99
CA VAL A 43 -3.01 -1.84 1.24
C VAL A 43 -2.39 -2.47 2.49
N TYR A 44 -3.18 -2.67 3.55
CA TYR A 44 -2.71 -3.29 4.79
C TYR A 44 -2.26 -4.74 4.55
N ASP A 45 -3.07 -5.55 3.89
CA ASP A 45 -2.76 -6.95 3.59
C ASP A 45 -1.47 -7.05 2.77
N ASP A 46 -1.31 -6.18 1.78
CA ASP A 46 -0.15 -6.11 0.91
C ASP A 46 1.16 -5.76 1.65
N ILE A 47 1.08 -4.85 2.63
CA ILE A 47 2.23 -4.48 3.46
C ILE A 47 2.52 -5.59 4.48
N GLN A 48 1.49 -6.19 5.07
CA GLN A 48 1.65 -7.28 6.02
C GLN A 48 2.34 -8.48 5.36
N MET A 49 1.94 -8.86 4.14
CA MET A 49 2.61 -9.92 3.38
C MET A 49 4.09 -9.62 3.15
N GLU A 50 4.44 -8.39 2.76
CA GLU A 50 5.85 -8.01 2.54
C GLU A 50 6.69 -8.04 3.83
N ILE A 51 6.09 -7.72 4.98
CA ILE A 51 6.73 -7.80 6.29
C ILE A 51 6.93 -9.26 6.69
N GLU A 52 5.92 -10.11 6.51
CA GLU A 52 5.99 -11.54 6.87
C GLU A 52 7.01 -12.32 6.02
N GLU A 53 7.17 -11.96 4.74
CA GLU A 53 8.19 -12.54 3.84
C GLU A 53 9.63 -12.23 4.27
N ASP A 54 9.88 -11.16 5.04
CA ASP A 54 11.24 -10.83 5.54
C ASP A 54 11.71 -11.70 6.72
N TYR A 55 10.79 -12.39 7.39
CA TYR A 55 11.11 -13.17 8.60
C TYR A 55 11.40 -14.66 8.34
N TRP A 56 11.51 -15.07 7.07
CA TRP A 56 11.82 -16.45 6.64
C TRP A 56 12.98 -16.51 5.64
#